data_AF-A0A2U1KX99-F1
#
_entry.id   AF-A0A2U1KX99-F1
#
_cell.length_a   1.000
_cell.length_b   1.000
_cell.length_c   1.000
_cell.angle_alpha   90.00
_cell.angle_beta   90.00
_cell.angle_gamma   90.00
#
_symmetry.space_group_name_H-M   'P 1'
#
loop_
_entity.id
_entity.type
_entity.pdbx_description
1 polymer ?
#
loop_
_entity_poly.entity_id
_entity_poly.type
_entity_poly.pdbx_seq_one_letter_code
_entity_poly.pdbx_strand_id
1 'polypeptide(L)'
;MLNRCPTSSYDQVCQVVKKELGGAPEEIFDEFDPVPIASASLAQVHVARTHQGQKVAVKVQHMHMTDTAAADYATVEFVVNTLHRLFPSFDYRWLVDEVHDSLPKELDFLNEAKNSIKCMDNFRKLSPHIADYVYAPKVYWNLSTTKLLTMEFVEGAEVNDLQSIQKLGINPHDIARLVSRTFAEMMFKHGFVHCDPHAANLLVRTLPSSKRGIFGRRKPQLVLLDHGLYKVLDNSIRTNYAALWKALVLADANGIKENCLKLGAGEDLYALFAGILTMRPWNRVIDPAVDHLAIQGNASDHSELQIKRPSVESFIIIGRVSSEALIEEKLSHAKSLFGLLHVWLEDISLQARFFIMQVALWMLQFRSALAL
;
A
#
# COMPACT_ATOMS: atom_id res chain seq x y z
N MET A 1 -2.69 9.46 11.54
CA MET A 1 -1.24 9.63 11.26
C MET A 1 -0.95 10.72 10.21
N LEU A 2 -1.93 11.60 9.91
CA LEU A 2 -1.82 12.74 8.97
C LEU A 2 -1.16 14.00 9.59
N ASN A 3 -0.87 14.00 10.90
CA ASN A 3 -0.43 15.20 11.64
C ASN A 3 1.04 15.65 11.40
N ARG A 4 1.79 15.07 10.44
CA ARG A 4 3.19 15.45 10.15
C ARG A 4 3.55 15.48 8.65
N CYS A 5 2.57 15.47 7.76
CA CYS A 5 2.84 15.73 6.35
C CYS A 5 2.87 17.25 6.12
N PRO A 6 3.76 17.76 5.24
CA PRO A 6 3.77 19.17 4.92
C PRO A 6 2.40 19.58 4.38
N THR A 7 1.87 20.68 4.89
CA THR A 7 0.65 21.30 4.39
C THR A 7 1.04 22.55 3.62
N SER A 8 0.65 22.62 2.34
CA SER A 8 0.75 23.84 1.56
C SER A 8 -0.11 24.93 2.16
N SER A 9 0.34 26.18 2.06
CA SER A 9 -0.46 27.32 2.48
C SER A 9 -1.71 27.44 1.61
N TYR A 10 -2.76 28.06 2.14
CA TYR A 10 -3.99 28.27 1.37
C TYR A 10 -3.73 29.08 0.09
N ASP A 11 -2.83 30.07 0.12
CA ASP A 11 -2.44 30.81 -1.08
C ASP A 11 -1.85 29.91 -2.17
N GLN A 12 -1.05 28.91 -1.80
CA GLN A 12 -0.51 27.93 -2.74
C GLN A 12 -1.63 27.08 -3.34
N VAL A 13 -2.60 26.66 -2.52
CA VAL A 13 -3.80 25.94 -2.97
C VAL A 13 -4.58 26.78 -3.98
N CYS A 14 -4.87 28.04 -3.64
CA CYS A 14 -5.58 28.97 -4.54
C CYS A 14 -4.86 29.14 -5.87
N GLN A 15 -3.53 29.22 -5.86
CA GLN A 15 -2.73 29.30 -7.09
C GLN A 15 -2.86 28.05 -7.96
N VAL A 16 -2.83 26.85 -7.35
CA VAL A 16 -3.02 25.59 -8.09
C VAL A 16 -4.44 25.53 -8.66
N VAL A 17 -5.47 25.82 -7.86
CA VAL A 17 -6.87 25.84 -8.31
C VAL A 17 -7.07 26.82 -9.47
N LYS A 18 -6.54 28.03 -9.33
CA LYS A 18 -6.63 29.06 -10.38
C LYS A 18 -5.92 28.66 -11.67
N LYS A 19 -4.76 28.02 -11.57
CA LYS A 19 -4.00 27.55 -12.74
C LYS A 19 -4.73 26.42 -13.48
N GLU A 20 -5.35 25.51 -12.75
CA GLU A 20 -5.93 24.29 -13.32
C GLU A 20 -7.40 24.48 -13.76
N LEU A 21 -8.19 25.27 -13.04
CA LEU A 21 -9.62 25.48 -13.30
C LEU A 21 -9.96 26.90 -13.80
N GLY A 22 -8.98 27.81 -13.88
CA GLY A 22 -9.14 29.14 -14.46
C GLY A 22 -9.72 30.22 -13.53
N GLY A 23 -10.02 29.89 -12.28
CA GLY A 23 -10.59 30.82 -11.29
C GLY A 23 -10.18 30.49 -9.86
N ALA A 24 -10.35 31.45 -8.95
CA ALA A 24 -10.09 31.22 -7.52
C ALA A 24 -11.07 30.18 -6.94
N PRO A 25 -10.72 29.45 -5.86
CA PRO A 25 -11.62 28.47 -5.26
C PRO A 25 -13.03 29.01 -4.98
N GLU A 26 -13.15 30.27 -4.55
CA GLU A 26 -14.40 30.95 -4.23
C GLU A 26 -15.26 31.30 -5.48
N GLU A 27 -14.66 31.28 -6.67
CA GLU A 27 -15.37 31.45 -7.95
C GLU A 27 -15.87 30.09 -8.47
N ILE A 28 -15.07 29.04 -8.27
CA ILE A 28 -15.32 27.69 -8.77
C ILE A 28 -16.31 26.92 -7.88
N PHE A 29 -16.24 27.13 -6.56
CA PHE A 29 -17.05 26.47 -5.55
C PHE A 29 -17.92 27.50 -4.81
N ASP A 30 -19.08 27.05 -4.31
CA ASP A 30 -19.98 27.87 -3.47
C ASP A 30 -19.37 28.07 -2.06
N GLU A 31 -18.73 27.03 -1.54
CA GLU A 31 -17.95 27.06 -0.30
C GLU A 31 -16.65 26.30 -0.52
N PHE A 32 -15.52 26.80 -0.01
CA PHE A 32 -14.25 26.09 0.00
C PHE A 32 -13.57 26.28 1.37
N ASP A 33 -13.32 25.19 2.09
CA ASP A 33 -12.69 25.25 3.40
C ASP A 33 -11.16 25.45 3.24
N PRO A 34 -10.60 26.57 3.73
CA PRO A 34 -9.16 26.81 3.62
C PRO A 34 -8.34 25.84 4.48
N VAL A 35 -8.95 25.18 5.46
CA VAL A 35 -8.29 24.19 6.30
C VAL A 35 -8.39 22.80 5.65
N PRO A 36 -7.26 22.14 5.33
CA PRO A 36 -7.32 20.78 4.79
C PRO A 36 -7.79 19.79 5.85
N ILE A 37 -8.62 18.83 5.45
CA ILE A 37 -9.06 17.72 6.30
C ILE A 37 -8.04 16.57 6.35
N ALA A 38 -7.17 16.49 5.35
CA ALA A 38 -6.11 15.49 5.26
C ALA A 38 -4.94 16.03 4.43
N SER A 39 -3.72 15.56 4.75
CA SER A 39 -2.50 15.87 3.99
C SER A 39 -1.64 14.63 3.83
N ALA A 40 -1.17 14.37 2.62
CA ALA A 40 -0.29 13.27 2.25
C ALA A 40 1.04 13.82 1.71
N SER A 41 1.89 12.96 1.12
CA SER A 41 3.18 13.38 0.54
C SER A 41 3.04 14.25 -0.71
N LEU A 42 2.09 13.92 -1.59
CA LEU A 42 1.92 14.58 -2.90
C LEU A 42 0.81 15.62 -2.92
N ALA A 43 -0.13 15.57 -1.97
CA ALA A 43 -1.33 16.39 -2.00
C ALA A 43 -1.99 16.54 -0.63
N GLN A 44 -2.87 17.53 -0.55
CA GLN A 44 -3.80 17.73 0.56
C GLN A 44 -5.24 17.77 0.09
N VAL A 45 -6.18 17.47 0.99
CA VAL A 45 -7.60 17.37 0.69
C VAL A 45 -8.36 18.45 1.44
N HIS A 46 -9.17 19.22 0.72
CA HIS A 46 -10.05 20.25 1.26
C HIS A 46 -11.52 19.83 1.11
N VAL A 47 -12.37 20.34 1.99
CA VAL A 47 -13.82 20.21 1.84
C VAL A 47 -14.32 21.40 1.06
N ALA A 48 -15.22 21.16 0.10
CA ALA A 48 -15.88 22.23 -0.62
C ALA A 48 -17.36 21.89 -0.87
N ARG A 49 -18.10 22.87 -1.36
CA ARG A 49 -19.47 22.74 -1.85
C ARG A 49 -19.54 23.25 -3.28
N THR A 50 -20.11 22.47 -4.19
CA THR A 50 -20.36 22.93 -5.56
C THR A 50 -21.48 23.98 -5.59
N HIS A 51 -21.56 24.78 -6.66
CA HIS A 51 -22.70 25.67 -6.92
C HIS A 51 -24.05 24.96 -7.05
N GLN A 52 -24.06 23.63 -7.22
CA GLN A 52 -25.30 22.84 -7.20
C GLN A 52 -25.59 22.24 -5.80
N GLY A 53 -24.86 22.66 -4.77
CA GLY A 53 -25.07 22.31 -3.36
C GLY A 53 -24.44 21.00 -2.91
N GLN A 54 -23.70 20.27 -3.75
CA GLN A 54 -23.08 19.00 -3.36
C GLN A 54 -21.81 19.22 -2.55
N LYS A 55 -21.69 18.52 -1.41
CA LYS A 55 -20.47 18.48 -0.60
C LYS A 55 -19.43 17.58 -1.28
N VAL A 56 -18.23 18.08 -1.48
CA VAL A 56 -17.15 17.40 -2.20
C VAL A 56 -15.84 17.46 -1.42
N ALA A 57 -14.97 16.49 -1.68
CA ALA A 57 -13.57 16.48 -1.28
C ALA A 57 -12.72 16.86 -2.48
N VAL A 58 -11.87 17.88 -2.33
CA VAL A 58 -10.98 18.41 -3.38
C VAL A 58 -9.54 18.08 -2.99
N LYS A 59 -8.95 17.07 -3.63
CA LYS A 59 -7.54 16.71 -3.50
C LYS A 59 -6.72 17.64 -4.40
N VAL A 60 -5.79 18.38 -3.81
CA VAL A 60 -4.95 19.39 -4.47
C VAL A 60 -3.50 18.99 -4.33
N GLN A 61 -2.81 18.82 -5.46
CA GLN A 61 -1.38 18.49 -5.48
C GLN A 61 -0.57 19.64 -4.88
N HIS A 62 0.45 19.33 -4.06
CA HIS A 62 1.36 20.34 -3.53
C HIS A 62 2.11 21.04 -4.67
N MET A 63 2.37 22.33 -4.49
CA MET A 63 3.09 23.13 -5.49
C MET A 63 4.52 22.59 -5.70
N HIS A 64 5.03 22.66 -6.93
CA HIS A 64 6.37 22.18 -7.33
C HIS A 64 6.65 20.68 -7.15
N MET A 65 5.65 19.84 -6.89
CA MET A 65 5.85 18.38 -6.79
C MET A 65 6.38 17.77 -8.08
N THR A 66 5.92 18.21 -9.25
CA THR A 66 6.38 17.65 -10.53
C THR A 66 7.86 17.95 -10.79
N ASP A 67 8.32 19.15 -10.46
CA ASP A 67 9.71 19.58 -10.71
C ASP A 67 10.68 18.95 -9.71
N THR A 68 10.26 18.83 -8.45
CA THR A 68 11.04 18.16 -7.39
C THR A 68 11.09 16.65 -7.59
N ALA A 69 9.99 16.02 -8.01
CA ALA A 69 9.93 14.59 -8.32
C ALA A 69 10.96 14.17 -9.38
N ALA A 70 11.16 14.96 -10.43
CA ALA A 70 12.15 14.69 -11.47
C ALA A 70 13.60 14.77 -10.93
N ALA A 71 13.88 15.74 -10.06
CA ALA A 71 15.18 15.88 -9.42
C ALA A 71 15.46 14.75 -8.40
N ASP A 72 14.44 14.35 -7.65
CA ASP A 72 14.50 13.23 -6.71
C ASP A 72 14.76 11.92 -7.45
N TYR A 73 14.06 11.68 -8.55
CA TYR A 73 14.29 10.53 -9.42
C TYR A 73 15.75 10.48 -9.91
N ALA A 74 16.27 11.57 -10.48
CA ALA A 74 17.65 11.63 -10.97
C ALA A 74 18.67 11.37 -9.86
N THR A 75 18.37 11.83 -8.64
CA THR A 75 19.22 11.58 -7.46
C THR A 75 19.20 10.11 -7.06
N VAL A 76 18.03 9.48 -7.00
CA VAL A 76 17.89 8.06 -6.67
C VAL A 76 18.58 7.19 -7.72
N GLU A 77 18.37 7.48 -9.01
CA GLU A 77 19.03 6.79 -10.12
C GLU A 77 20.56 6.88 -10.02
N PHE A 78 21.10 8.07 -9.73
CA PHE A 78 22.54 8.27 -9.56
C PHE A 78 23.10 7.46 -8.38
N VAL A 79 22.41 7.46 -7.24
CA VAL A 79 22.83 6.73 -6.03
C VAL A 79 22.79 5.22 -6.29
N VAL A 80 21.70 4.69 -6.83
CA VAL A 80 21.54 3.26 -7.10
C VAL A 80 22.59 2.76 -8.10
N ASN A 81 22.82 3.50 -9.18
CA ASN A 81 23.83 3.14 -10.18
C ASN A 81 25.27 3.23 -9.62
N THR A 82 25.53 4.17 -8.71
CA THR A 82 26.83 4.27 -8.04
C THR A 82 27.04 3.15 -7.03
N LEU A 83 26.03 2.80 -6.25
CA LEU A 83 26.07 1.67 -5.32
C LEU A 83 26.29 0.36 -6.06
N HIS A 84 25.61 0.14 -7.18
CA HIS A 84 25.83 -1.05 -8.00
C HIS A 84 27.28 -1.13 -8.52
N ARG A 85 27.88 0.00 -8.90
CA ARG A 85 29.29 0.06 -9.31
C ARG A 85 30.26 -0.31 -8.19
N LEU A 86 29.97 0.09 -6.95
CA LEU A 86 30.80 -0.19 -5.77
C LEU A 86 30.55 -1.59 -5.19
N PHE A 87 29.30 -2.07 -5.28
CA PHE A 87 28.84 -3.33 -4.73
C PHE A 87 27.95 -4.06 -5.75
N PRO A 88 28.53 -4.75 -6.75
CA PRO A 88 27.77 -5.39 -7.84
C PRO A 88 26.76 -6.45 -7.37
N SER A 89 26.92 -6.98 -6.16
CA SER A 89 25.98 -7.91 -5.53
C SER A 89 24.68 -7.26 -5.05
N PHE A 90 24.58 -5.93 -5.06
CA PHE A 90 23.35 -5.18 -4.80
C PHE A 90 22.82 -4.59 -6.10
N ASP A 91 21.76 -5.19 -6.63
CA ASP A 91 21.05 -4.67 -7.78
C ASP A 91 19.68 -4.15 -7.36
N TYR A 92 19.59 -2.83 -7.18
CA TYR A 92 18.35 -2.11 -6.90
C TYR A 92 17.86 -1.32 -8.12
N ARG A 93 18.43 -1.56 -9.31
CA ARG A 93 18.02 -0.82 -10.51
C ARG A 93 16.56 -1.07 -10.87
N TRP A 94 16.06 -2.26 -10.57
CA TRP A 94 14.63 -2.58 -10.68
C TRP A 94 13.72 -1.61 -9.89
N LEU A 95 14.20 -1.07 -8.76
CA LEU A 95 13.44 -0.09 -7.97
C LEU A 95 13.39 1.26 -8.68
N VAL A 96 14.48 1.63 -9.37
CA VAL A 96 14.53 2.85 -10.19
C VAL A 96 13.53 2.73 -11.35
N ASP A 97 13.51 1.58 -12.03
CA ASP A 97 12.55 1.30 -13.10
C ASP A 97 11.10 1.36 -12.59
N GLU A 98 10.83 0.78 -11.41
CA GLU A 98 9.51 0.83 -10.78
C GLU A 98 9.10 2.26 -10.39
N VAL A 99 10.00 3.07 -9.85
CA VAL A 99 9.75 4.48 -9.52
C VAL A 99 9.51 5.30 -10.79
N HIS A 100 10.32 5.09 -11.84
CA HIS A 100 10.16 5.72 -13.14
C HIS A 100 8.77 5.48 -13.71
N ASP A 101 8.26 4.25 -13.61
CA ASP A 101 6.98 3.86 -14.18
C ASP A 101 5.77 4.22 -13.30
N SER A 102 5.94 4.34 -11.98
CA SER A 102 4.86 4.59 -11.02
C SER A 102 4.67 6.08 -10.73
N LEU A 103 5.75 6.85 -10.59
CA LEU A 103 5.71 8.25 -10.17
C LEU A 103 4.89 9.16 -11.11
N PRO A 104 5.00 9.05 -12.46
CA PRO A 104 4.14 9.83 -13.35
C PRO A 104 2.65 9.50 -13.21
N LYS A 105 2.33 8.24 -12.86
CA LYS A 105 0.95 7.78 -12.67
C LYS A 105 0.37 8.27 -11.35
N GLU A 106 1.18 8.43 -10.32
CA GLU A 106 0.78 9.03 -9.03
C GLU A 106 0.59 10.55 -9.13
N LEU A 107 1.36 11.22 -10.00
CA LEU A 107 1.24 12.66 -10.25
C LEU A 107 0.09 13.05 -11.17
N ASP A 108 -0.58 12.08 -11.82
CA ASP A 108 -1.76 12.29 -12.67
C ASP A 108 -3.04 11.83 -11.97
N PHE A 109 -3.76 12.76 -11.37
CA PHE A 109 -5.03 12.47 -10.71
C PHE A 109 -6.18 12.05 -11.63
N LEU A 110 -6.07 12.26 -12.95
CA LEU A 110 -7.03 11.69 -13.90
C LEU A 110 -6.83 10.17 -14.02
N ASN A 111 -5.61 9.66 -13.84
CA ASN A 111 -5.35 8.23 -13.77
C ASN A 111 -6.00 7.62 -12.52
N GLU A 112 -5.85 8.26 -11.35
CA GLU A 112 -6.53 7.87 -10.10
C GLU A 112 -8.07 7.83 -10.28
N ALA A 113 -8.66 8.86 -10.89
CA ALA A 113 -10.09 8.91 -11.20
C ALA A 113 -10.55 7.77 -12.13
N LYS A 114 -9.76 7.43 -13.16
CA LYS A 114 -10.07 6.32 -14.08
C LYS A 114 -9.97 4.97 -13.37
N ASN A 115 -8.98 4.81 -12.49
CA ASN A 115 -8.79 3.59 -11.70
C ASN A 115 -9.98 3.33 -10.77
N SER A 116 -10.55 4.36 -10.14
CA SER A 116 -11.70 4.21 -9.25
C SER A 116 -12.94 3.67 -9.98
N ILE A 117 -13.21 4.19 -11.17
CA ILE A 117 -14.32 3.74 -12.01
C ILE A 117 -14.09 2.32 -12.51
N LYS A 118 -12.89 2.03 -13.03
CA LYS A 118 -12.54 0.68 -13.49
C LYS A 118 -12.65 -0.35 -12.36
N CYS A 119 -12.22 0.01 -11.16
CA CYS A 119 -12.34 -0.81 -9.97
C CYS A 119 -13.82 -1.15 -9.69
N MET A 120 -14.71 -0.15 -9.65
CA MET A 120 -16.14 -0.38 -9.42
C MET A 120 -16.80 -1.20 -10.54
N ASP A 121 -16.40 -0.98 -11.79
CA ASP A 121 -16.89 -1.76 -12.92
C ASP A 121 -16.47 -3.23 -12.85
N ASN A 122 -15.25 -3.51 -12.40
CA ASN A 122 -14.80 -4.88 -12.15
C ASN A 122 -15.62 -5.56 -11.06
N PHE A 123 -15.94 -4.87 -9.96
CA PHE A 123 -16.84 -5.43 -8.94
C PHE A 123 -18.22 -5.76 -9.51
N ARG A 124 -18.82 -4.85 -10.28
CA ARG A 124 -20.14 -5.09 -10.89
C ARG A 124 -20.14 -6.26 -11.87
N LYS A 125 -19.11 -6.35 -12.73
CA LYS A 125 -19.04 -7.36 -13.81
C LYS A 125 -18.54 -8.71 -13.32
N LEU A 126 -17.51 -8.72 -12.50
CA LEU A 126 -16.80 -9.93 -12.10
C LEU A 126 -17.22 -10.41 -10.71
N SER A 127 -17.60 -9.53 -9.79
CA SER A 127 -17.93 -9.89 -8.39
C SER A 127 -19.29 -9.35 -7.93
N PRO A 128 -20.38 -9.58 -8.68
CA PRO A 128 -21.69 -8.97 -8.39
C PRO A 128 -22.22 -9.29 -6.98
N HIS A 129 -21.82 -10.43 -6.42
CA HIS A 129 -22.23 -10.89 -5.10
C HIS A 129 -21.70 -10.03 -3.92
N ILE A 130 -20.69 -9.17 -4.14
CA ILE A 130 -20.22 -8.18 -3.15
C ILE A 130 -20.25 -6.74 -3.66
N ALA A 131 -20.67 -6.50 -4.90
CA ALA A 131 -20.54 -5.19 -5.56
C ALA A 131 -21.21 -4.05 -4.77
N ASP A 132 -22.36 -4.31 -4.13
CA ASP A 132 -23.06 -3.30 -3.33
C ASP A 132 -22.34 -2.95 -2.02
N TYR A 133 -21.44 -3.82 -1.53
CA TYR A 133 -20.73 -3.66 -0.27
C TYR A 133 -19.40 -2.91 -0.43
N VAL A 134 -18.97 -2.63 -1.67
CA VAL A 134 -17.75 -1.89 -1.97
C VAL A 134 -18.12 -0.64 -2.77
N TYR A 135 -17.55 0.50 -2.42
CA TYR A 135 -17.88 1.78 -3.02
C TYR A 135 -16.64 2.63 -3.23
N ALA A 136 -16.61 3.39 -4.32
CA ALA A 136 -15.66 4.47 -4.53
C ALA A 136 -16.44 5.78 -4.74
N PRO A 137 -16.02 6.91 -4.13
CA PRO A 137 -16.66 8.19 -4.30
C PRO A 137 -16.85 8.59 -5.77
N LYS A 138 -17.99 9.21 -6.08
CA LYS A 138 -18.24 9.73 -7.44
C LYS A 138 -17.24 10.84 -7.78
N VAL A 139 -16.62 10.73 -8.95
CA VAL A 139 -15.72 11.77 -9.49
C VAL A 139 -16.52 12.89 -10.17
N TYR A 140 -16.13 14.14 -9.93
CA TYR A 140 -16.63 15.34 -10.61
C TYR A 140 -15.61 15.76 -11.67
N TRP A 141 -15.73 15.18 -12.87
CA TRP A 141 -14.77 15.36 -13.97
C TRP A 141 -14.57 16.81 -14.38
N ASN A 142 -15.63 17.61 -14.36
CA ASN A 142 -15.60 19.02 -14.76
C ASN A 142 -14.78 19.88 -13.78
N LEU A 143 -14.48 19.34 -12.59
CA LEU A 143 -13.72 19.97 -11.51
C LEU A 143 -12.45 19.15 -11.20
N SER A 144 -12.00 18.30 -12.12
CA SER A 144 -10.84 17.45 -11.95
C SER A 144 -9.87 17.61 -13.13
N THR A 145 -8.58 17.67 -12.84
CA THR A 145 -7.48 17.78 -13.79
C THR A 145 -6.38 16.78 -13.40
N THR A 146 -5.21 16.86 -14.00
CA THR A 146 -4.06 16.03 -13.59
C THR A 146 -3.55 16.40 -12.20
N LYS A 147 -3.84 17.61 -11.69
CA LYS A 147 -3.36 18.12 -10.39
C LYS A 147 -4.47 18.37 -9.36
N LEU A 148 -5.73 18.23 -9.77
CA LEU A 148 -6.91 18.37 -8.93
C LEU A 148 -7.83 17.16 -9.09
N LEU A 149 -8.25 16.55 -7.98
CA LEU A 149 -9.29 15.51 -7.99
C LEU A 149 -10.44 15.94 -7.10
N THR A 150 -11.58 16.19 -7.71
CA THR A 150 -12.82 16.49 -6.98
C THR A 150 -13.71 15.26 -6.94
N MET A 151 -14.04 14.80 -5.75
CA MET A 151 -14.87 13.62 -5.53
C MET A 151 -15.99 13.87 -4.52
N GLU A 152 -17.01 13.02 -4.51
CA GLU A 152 -18.06 13.02 -3.50
C GLU A 152 -17.45 12.98 -2.09
N PHE A 153 -17.90 13.88 -1.22
CA PHE A 153 -17.54 13.80 0.18
C PHE A 153 -18.29 12.66 0.85
N VAL A 154 -17.58 11.64 1.31
CA VAL A 154 -18.18 10.48 1.99
C VAL A 154 -17.90 10.53 3.49
N GLU A 155 -18.97 10.46 4.27
CA GLU A 155 -18.89 10.32 5.72
C GLU A 155 -18.83 8.83 6.13
N GLY A 156 -17.91 8.51 7.03
CA GLY A 156 -17.70 7.15 7.54
C GLY A 156 -16.67 7.12 8.66
N ALA A 157 -16.61 5.99 9.36
CA ALA A 157 -15.55 5.70 10.32
C ALA A 157 -14.29 5.20 9.59
N GLU A 158 -13.09 5.55 10.08
CA GLU A 158 -11.87 4.88 9.61
C GLU A 158 -11.95 3.37 9.88
N VAL A 159 -11.41 2.54 8.99
CA VAL A 159 -11.51 1.07 9.10
C VAL A 159 -10.88 0.51 10.39
N ASN A 160 -9.96 1.25 11.00
CA ASN A 160 -9.28 0.91 12.24
C ASN A 160 -9.94 1.52 13.50
N ASP A 161 -10.96 2.36 13.35
CA ASP A 161 -11.69 2.96 14.47
C ASP A 161 -12.84 2.04 14.93
N LEU A 162 -12.48 1.08 15.79
CA LEU A 162 -13.42 0.13 16.35
C LEU A 162 -14.58 0.79 17.10
N GLN A 163 -14.34 1.91 17.79
CA GLN A 163 -15.37 2.58 18.58
C GLN A 163 -16.43 3.21 17.67
N SER A 164 -16.00 3.91 16.61
CA SER A 164 -16.92 4.50 15.65
C SER A 164 -17.67 3.44 14.85
N ILE A 165 -17.01 2.35 14.45
CA ILE A 165 -17.66 1.21 13.77
C ILE A 165 -18.76 0.59 14.65
N GLN A 166 -18.49 0.39 15.94
CA GLN A 166 -19.49 -0.13 16.88
C GLN A 166 -20.67 0.83 17.07
N LYS A 167 -20.42 2.15 17.14
CA LYS A 167 -21.47 3.18 17.21
C LYS A 167 -22.38 3.17 15.97
N LEU A 168 -21.86 2.77 14.80
CA LEU A 168 -22.66 2.58 13.58
C LEU A 168 -23.56 1.33 13.64
N GLY A 169 -23.46 0.50 14.67
CA GLY A 169 -24.18 -0.77 14.81
C GLY A 169 -23.65 -1.87 13.87
N ILE A 170 -22.39 -1.75 13.48
CA ILE A 170 -21.70 -2.69 12.59
C ILE A 170 -20.80 -3.60 13.43
N ASN A 171 -20.76 -4.89 13.08
CA ASN A 171 -19.84 -5.84 13.71
C ASN A 171 -18.43 -5.71 13.06
N PRO A 172 -17.37 -5.41 13.82
CA PRO A 172 -16.01 -5.30 13.28
C PRO A 172 -15.52 -6.55 12.52
N HIS A 173 -15.99 -7.75 12.92
CA HIS A 173 -15.65 -8.98 12.21
C HIS A 173 -16.20 -8.99 10.76
N ASP A 174 -17.37 -8.37 10.53
CA ASP A 174 -17.93 -8.28 9.18
C ASP A 174 -17.12 -7.32 8.30
N ILE A 175 -16.50 -6.29 8.90
CA ILE A 175 -15.55 -5.40 8.21
C ILE A 175 -14.27 -6.13 7.84
N ALA A 176 -13.64 -6.84 8.78
CA ALA A 176 -12.43 -7.61 8.50
C ALA A 176 -12.66 -8.59 7.34
N ARG A 177 -13.77 -9.34 7.38
CA ARG A 177 -14.15 -10.25 6.29
C ARG A 177 -14.39 -9.52 4.96
N LEU A 178 -15.06 -8.36 5.00
CA LEU A 178 -15.35 -7.58 3.79
C LEU A 178 -14.07 -7.03 3.16
N VAL A 179 -13.14 -6.49 3.96
CA VAL A 179 -11.83 -5.99 3.49
C VAL A 179 -11.05 -7.14 2.86
N SER A 180 -10.85 -8.26 3.56
CA SER A 180 -10.12 -9.42 3.01
C SER A 180 -10.73 -9.92 1.71
N ARG A 181 -12.07 -10.03 1.64
CA ARG A 181 -12.76 -10.46 0.43
C ARG A 181 -12.63 -9.47 -0.72
N THR A 182 -12.66 -8.17 -0.43
CA THR A 182 -12.51 -7.11 -1.43
C THR A 182 -11.17 -7.22 -2.14
N PHE A 183 -10.07 -7.32 -1.39
CA PHE A 183 -8.72 -7.45 -1.94
C PHE A 183 -8.49 -8.81 -2.60
N ALA A 184 -9.05 -9.90 -2.06
CA ALA A 184 -8.98 -11.22 -2.70
C ALA A 184 -9.67 -11.22 -4.07
N GLU A 185 -10.82 -10.56 -4.22
CA GLU A 185 -11.53 -10.47 -5.50
C GLU A 185 -10.74 -9.64 -6.52
N MET A 186 -10.16 -8.50 -6.11
CA MET A 186 -9.26 -7.72 -6.97
C MET A 186 -8.06 -8.56 -7.46
N MET A 187 -7.44 -9.28 -6.53
CA MET A 187 -6.20 -10.04 -6.73
C MET A 187 -6.40 -11.30 -7.56
N PHE A 188 -7.35 -12.15 -7.20
CA PHE A 188 -7.50 -13.47 -7.82
C PHE A 188 -8.51 -13.49 -8.97
N LYS A 189 -9.50 -12.59 -8.95
CA LYS A 189 -10.59 -12.59 -9.94
C LYS A 189 -10.47 -11.47 -10.96
N HIS A 190 -10.22 -10.24 -10.52
CA HIS A 190 -10.18 -9.09 -11.42
C HIS A 190 -8.86 -8.99 -12.17
N GLY A 191 -7.74 -9.33 -11.50
CA GLY A 191 -6.40 -9.05 -12.02
C GLY A 191 -6.11 -7.55 -12.14
N PHE A 192 -6.86 -6.73 -11.40
CA PHE A 192 -6.65 -5.29 -11.30
C PHE A 192 -6.61 -4.96 -9.82
N VAL A 193 -5.40 -4.82 -9.29
CA VAL A 193 -5.12 -4.89 -7.86
C VAL A 193 -4.77 -3.52 -7.35
N HIS A 194 -5.47 -3.08 -6.32
CA HIS A 194 -5.10 -1.89 -5.58
C HIS A 194 -3.90 -2.19 -4.68
N CYS A 195 -2.81 -1.46 -4.87
CA CYS A 195 -1.52 -1.73 -4.22
C CYS A 195 -1.26 -0.87 -2.97
N ASP A 196 -2.20 -0.02 -2.55
CA ASP A 196 -2.08 0.80 -1.34
C ASP A 196 -3.32 0.68 -0.43
N PRO A 197 -3.55 -0.49 0.20
CA PRO A 197 -4.68 -0.74 1.08
C PRO A 197 -4.54 -0.09 2.46
N HIS A 198 -3.86 1.06 2.57
CA HIS A 198 -3.60 1.70 3.84
C HIS A 198 -4.92 2.05 4.57
N ALA A 199 -4.97 1.84 5.89
CA ALA A 199 -6.19 2.02 6.68
C ALA A 199 -6.82 3.42 6.55
N ALA A 200 -5.99 4.46 6.31
CA ALA A 200 -6.46 5.83 6.09
C ALA A 200 -7.22 6.03 4.77
N ASN A 201 -7.06 5.12 3.80
CA ASN A 201 -7.74 5.16 2.50
C ASN A 201 -9.05 4.34 2.51
N LEU A 202 -9.42 3.79 3.67
CA LEU A 202 -10.57 2.90 3.84
C LEU A 202 -11.53 3.48 4.87
N LEU A 203 -12.73 3.86 4.41
CA LEU A 203 -13.83 4.24 5.30
C LEU A 203 -14.88 3.14 5.38
N VAL A 204 -15.55 3.11 6.53
CA VAL A 204 -16.65 2.22 6.83
C VAL A 204 -17.89 3.06 7.07
N ARG A 205 -18.96 2.78 6.31
CA ARG A 205 -20.28 3.33 6.58
C ARG A 205 -21.33 2.23 6.61
N THR A 206 -22.51 2.56 7.11
CA THR A 206 -23.66 1.66 6.97
C THR A 206 -24.08 1.61 5.52
N LEU A 207 -24.29 0.41 4.97
CA LEU A 207 -24.80 0.25 3.62
C LEU A 207 -26.12 1.04 3.48
N PRO A 208 -26.25 1.97 2.52
CA PRO A 208 -27.41 2.88 2.44
C PRO A 208 -28.75 2.15 2.34
N SER A 209 -28.78 0.99 1.70
CA SER A 209 -29.97 0.14 1.58
C SER A 209 -30.24 -0.76 2.80
N SER A 210 -29.36 -0.78 3.79
CA SER A 210 -29.49 -1.66 4.96
C SER A 210 -30.59 -1.20 5.89
N LYS A 211 -31.61 -2.04 6.06
CA LYS A 211 -32.52 -1.97 7.21
C LYS A 211 -31.84 -2.56 8.45
N ARG A 212 -32.28 -2.17 9.65
CA ARG A 212 -31.84 -2.83 10.91
C ARG A 212 -32.31 -4.28 10.88
N GLY A 213 -31.40 -5.23 11.11
CA GLY A 213 -31.75 -6.64 11.28
C GLY A 213 -32.49 -6.91 12.60
N ILE A 214 -32.91 -8.16 12.79
CA ILE A 214 -33.63 -8.63 14.00
C ILE A 214 -32.84 -8.35 15.29
N PHE A 215 -31.50 -8.39 15.22
CA PHE A 215 -30.59 -8.07 16.33
C PHE A 215 -30.11 -6.60 16.34
N GLY A 216 -30.78 -5.70 15.61
CA GLY A 216 -30.41 -4.28 15.50
C GLY A 216 -29.15 -3.99 14.68
N ARG A 217 -28.41 -5.01 14.22
CA ARG A 217 -27.18 -4.89 13.42
C ARG A 217 -27.47 -4.34 12.02
N ARG A 218 -26.51 -3.56 11.51
CA ARG A 218 -26.54 -3.00 10.14
C ARG A 218 -25.45 -3.64 9.29
N LYS A 219 -25.71 -3.74 7.98
CA LYS A 219 -24.71 -4.22 7.02
C LYS A 219 -23.70 -3.11 6.75
N PRO A 220 -22.40 -3.43 6.69
CA PRO A 220 -21.39 -2.46 6.33
C PRO A 220 -21.30 -2.22 4.82
N GLN A 221 -20.74 -1.08 4.44
CA GLN A 221 -20.20 -0.81 3.12
C GLN A 221 -18.78 -0.26 3.31
N LEU A 222 -17.83 -0.86 2.60
CA LEU A 222 -16.44 -0.41 2.53
C LEU A 222 -16.31 0.64 1.43
N VAL A 223 -15.71 1.77 1.77
CA VAL A 223 -15.45 2.87 0.85
C VAL A 223 -13.95 2.98 0.63
N LEU A 224 -13.53 2.88 -0.62
CA LEU A 224 -12.15 3.04 -1.07
C LEU A 224 -11.96 4.49 -1.52
N LEU A 225 -11.00 5.20 -0.93
CA LEU A 225 -10.77 6.62 -1.20
C LEU A 225 -9.65 6.87 -2.20
N ASP A 226 -8.51 6.22 -2.03
CA ASP A 226 -7.34 6.41 -2.89
C ASP A 226 -7.35 5.36 -4.00
N HIS A 227 -7.12 5.82 -5.23
CA HIS A 227 -7.01 4.93 -6.38
C HIS A 227 -5.77 5.20 -7.26
N GLY A 228 -4.74 5.86 -6.70
CA GLY A 228 -3.52 6.21 -7.42
C GLY A 228 -2.69 4.98 -7.81
N LEU A 229 -2.64 3.97 -6.93
CA LEU A 229 -1.78 2.81 -7.09
C LEU A 229 -2.54 1.52 -7.43
N TYR A 230 -2.48 1.15 -8.72
CA TYR A 230 -3.00 -0.10 -9.26
C TYR A 230 -2.00 -0.83 -10.14
N LYS A 231 -1.99 -2.16 -10.05
CA LYS A 231 -1.27 -3.06 -10.96
C LYS A 231 -2.22 -4.01 -11.67
N VAL A 232 -1.91 -4.33 -12.92
CA VAL A 232 -2.63 -5.35 -13.69
C VAL A 232 -1.85 -6.65 -13.61
N LEU A 233 -2.51 -7.71 -13.16
CA LEU A 233 -1.96 -9.07 -13.14
C LEU A 233 -2.53 -9.84 -14.33
N ASP A 234 -1.65 -10.33 -15.19
CA ASP A 234 -2.05 -11.26 -16.24
C ASP A 234 -2.55 -12.59 -15.65
N ASN A 235 -3.22 -13.39 -16.48
CA ASN A 235 -3.82 -14.65 -16.02
C ASN A 235 -2.78 -15.67 -15.54
N SER A 236 -1.55 -15.66 -16.08
CA SER A 236 -0.48 -16.58 -15.68
C SER A 236 -0.02 -16.25 -14.26
N ILE A 237 0.34 -14.99 -14.01
CA ILE A 237 0.73 -14.48 -12.69
C ILE A 237 -0.39 -14.76 -11.69
N ARG A 238 -1.64 -14.45 -12.05
CA ARG A 238 -2.79 -14.64 -11.15
C ARG A 238 -3.00 -16.11 -10.77
N THR A 239 -2.85 -17.01 -11.74
CA THR A 239 -3.00 -18.46 -11.52
C THR A 239 -1.86 -19.01 -10.67
N ASN A 240 -0.61 -18.64 -10.98
CA ASN A 240 0.56 -19.07 -10.21
C ASN A 240 0.54 -18.50 -8.78
N TYR A 241 0.07 -17.26 -8.61
CA TYR A 241 -0.07 -16.66 -7.29
C TYR A 241 -1.18 -17.32 -6.47
N ALA A 242 -2.32 -17.67 -7.09
CA ALA A 242 -3.36 -18.47 -6.43
C ALA A 242 -2.86 -19.86 -6.04
N ALA A 243 -2.09 -20.51 -6.91
CA ALA A 243 -1.48 -21.80 -6.64
C ALA A 243 -0.43 -21.72 -5.51
N LEU A 244 0.35 -20.64 -5.45
CA LEU A 244 1.26 -20.35 -4.34
C LEU A 244 0.50 -20.22 -3.02
N TRP A 245 -0.55 -19.40 -2.96
CA TRP A 245 -1.38 -19.28 -1.75
C TRP A 245 -2.00 -20.60 -1.33
N LYS A 246 -2.47 -21.41 -2.28
CA LYS A 246 -2.96 -22.76 -2.00
C LYS A 246 -1.87 -23.63 -1.38
N ALA A 247 -0.66 -23.60 -1.94
CA ALA A 247 0.47 -24.39 -1.43
C ALA A 247 0.90 -23.92 -0.03
N LEU A 248 0.92 -22.61 0.23
CA LEU A 248 1.18 -22.04 1.56
C LEU A 248 0.15 -22.53 2.60
N VAL A 249 -1.13 -22.47 2.26
CA VAL A 249 -2.22 -22.91 3.15
C VAL A 249 -2.19 -24.42 3.40
N LEU A 250 -1.73 -25.22 2.43
CA LEU A 250 -1.63 -26.67 2.55
C LEU A 250 -0.27 -27.15 3.08
N ALA A 251 0.64 -26.24 3.45
CA ALA A 251 2.01 -26.55 3.83
C ALA A 251 2.77 -27.40 2.78
N ASP A 252 2.45 -27.24 1.49
CA ASP A 252 3.06 -27.99 0.39
C ASP A 252 4.36 -27.31 -0.07
N ALA A 253 5.48 -27.73 0.52
CA ALA A 253 6.80 -27.20 0.21
C ALA A 253 7.18 -27.26 -1.28
N ASN A 254 6.82 -28.36 -1.97
CA ASN A 254 7.12 -28.52 -3.40
C ASN A 254 6.28 -27.56 -4.24
N GLY A 255 4.98 -27.46 -3.92
CA GLY A 255 4.08 -26.50 -4.54
C GLY A 255 4.51 -25.05 -4.32
N ILE A 256 5.01 -24.70 -3.13
CA ILE A 256 5.56 -23.37 -2.84
C ILE A 256 6.76 -23.11 -3.76
N LYS A 257 7.75 -24.01 -3.78
CA LYS A 257 8.95 -23.85 -4.60
C LYS A 257 8.63 -23.69 -6.09
N GLU A 258 7.76 -24.56 -6.63
CA GLU A 258 7.37 -24.53 -8.03
C GLU A 258 6.70 -23.20 -8.42
N ASN A 259 5.75 -22.71 -7.61
CA ASN A 259 5.02 -21.49 -7.93
C ASN A 259 5.86 -20.22 -7.68
N CYS A 260 6.74 -20.22 -6.69
CA CYS A 260 7.73 -19.15 -6.50
C CYS A 260 8.66 -19.02 -7.73
N LEU A 261 9.12 -20.14 -8.27
CA LEU A 261 9.95 -20.16 -9.48
C LEU A 261 9.20 -19.59 -10.69
N LYS A 262 7.94 -20.01 -10.89
CA LYS A 262 7.06 -19.49 -11.96
C LYS A 262 6.76 -17.99 -11.84
N LEU A 263 6.85 -17.44 -10.62
CA LEU A 263 6.70 -16.00 -10.35
C LEU A 263 8.02 -15.22 -10.44
N GLY A 264 9.14 -15.89 -10.75
CA GLY A 264 10.43 -15.25 -10.94
C GLY A 264 11.22 -15.00 -9.64
N ALA A 265 10.84 -15.63 -8.52
CA ALA A 265 11.57 -15.47 -7.25
C ALA A 265 12.98 -16.12 -7.29
N GLY A 266 13.24 -17.05 -8.21
CA GLY A 266 14.48 -17.81 -8.29
C GLY A 266 14.46 -19.10 -7.46
N GLU A 267 15.43 -19.99 -7.70
CA GLU A 267 15.45 -21.35 -7.10
C GLU A 267 15.79 -21.37 -5.61
N ASP A 268 16.48 -20.33 -5.11
CA ASP A 268 17.03 -20.27 -3.75
C ASP A 268 16.29 -19.29 -2.83
N LEU A 269 15.28 -18.57 -3.33
CA LEU A 269 14.59 -17.52 -2.55
C LEU A 269 13.12 -17.87 -2.25
N TYR A 270 12.66 -19.09 -2.54
CA TYR A 270 11.26 -19.47 -2.30
C TYR A 270 10.89 -19.40 -0.81
N ALA A 271 11.79 -19.81 0.09
CA ALA A 271 11.55 -19.79 1.53
C ALA A 271 11.48 -18.35 2.06
N LEU A 272 12.38 -17.50 1.57
CA LEU A 272 12.36 -16.07 1.83
C LEU A 272 11.07 -15.41 1.34
N PHE A 273 10.70 -15.65 0.09
CA PHE A 273 9.50 -15.08 -0.52
C PHE A 273 8.24 -15.54 0.21
N ALA A 274 8.15 -16.82 0.57
CA ALA A 274 7.08 -17.35 1.40
C ALA A 274 7.05 -16.71 2.80
N GLY A 275 8.21 -16.48 3.41
CA GLY A 275 8.33 -15.83 4.70
C GLY A 275 7.86 -14.38 4.68
N ILE A 276 8.18 -13.62 3.63
CA ILE A 276 7.69 -12.24 3.44
C ILE A 276 6.16 -12.22 3.28
N LEU A 277 5.60 -13.14 2.50
CA LEU A 277 4.15 -13.18 2.25
C LEU A 277 3.34 -13.58 3.48
N THR A 278 3.88 -14.47 4.32
CA THR A 278 3.20 -15.00 5.50
C THR A 278 3.57 -14.28 6.79
N MET A 279 4.65 -13.49 6.78
CA MET A 279 5.32 -12.95 7.97
C MET A 279 5.70 -14.07 8.95
N ARG A 280 6.10 -15.24 8.44
CA ARG A 280 6.46 -16.42 9.23
C ARG A 280 7.81 -17.00 8.80
N PRO A 281 8.58 -17.60 9.73
CA PRO A 281 9.77 -18.36 9.35
C PRO A 281 9.39 -19.64 8.59
N TRP A 282 10.29 -20.14 7.75
CA TRP A 282 10.03 -21.27 6.85
C TRP A 282 9.49 -22.51 7.57
N ASN A 283 10.07 -22.87 8.70
CA ASN A 283 9.63 -24.01 9.52
C ASN A 283 8.15 -23.92 9.96
N ARG A 284 7.61 -22.70 10.12
CA ARG A 284 6.19 -22.46 10.39
C ARG A 284 5.35 -22.48 9.12
N VAL A 285 5.89 -22.02 7.99
CA VAL A 285 5.20 -22.05 6.70
C VAL A 285 4.90 -23.49 6.24
N ILE A 286 5.79 -24.44 6.54
CA ILE A 286 5.64 -25.85 6.16
C ILE A 286 5.18 -26.75 7.31
N ASP A 287 4.70 -26.17 8.41
CA ASP A 287 4.14 -26.94 9.52
C ASP A 287 2.77 -27.52 9.10
N PRO A 288 2.56 -28.85 9.21
CA PRO A 288 1.32 -29.50 8.78
C PRO A 288 0.11 -29.20 9.71
N ALA A 289 0.30 -28.45 10.80
CA ALA A 289 -0.80 -27.99 11.64
C ALA A 289 -1.82 -27.14 10.86
N VAL A 290 -3.11 -27.29 11.19
CA VAL A 290 -4.21 -26.62 10.48
C VAL A 290 -4.18 -25.09 10.66
N ASP A 291 -3.56 -24.61 11.73
CA ASP A 291 -3.45 -23.21 12.12
C ASP A 291 -2.01 -22.68 12.04
N HIS A 292 -1.13 -23.33 11.27
CA HIS A 292 0.30 -22.99 11.15
C HIS A 292 0.57 -21.55 10.72
N LEU A 293 -0.35 -20.95 9.95
CA LEU A 293 -0.30 -19.54 9.54
C LEU A 293 -1.12 -18.60 10.43
N ALA A 294 -1.85 -19.11 11.43
CA ALA A 294 -2.67 -18.28 12.30
C ALA A 294 -1.80 -17.38 13.18
N ILE A 295 -2.23 -16.13 13.35
CA ILE A 295 -1.60 -15.18 14.27
C ILE A 295 -2.21 -15.35 15.66
N GLN A 296 -1.45 -15.89 16.60
CA GLN A 296 -1.84 -15.96 18.00
C GLN A 296 -1.77 -14.54 18.58
N GLY A 297 -2.93 -13.96 18.90
CA GLY A 297 -3.09 -12.54 19.25
C GLY A 297 -2.52 -12.14 20.61
N ASN A 298 -1.20 -12.25 20.80
CA ASN A 298 -0.53 -11.65 21.95
C ASN A 298 -0.31 -10.16 21.68
N ALA A 299 -0.32 -9.35 22.74
CA ALA A 299 -0.24 -7.88 22.64
C ALA A 299 1.05 -7.37 21.96
N SER A 300 2.14 -8.15 21.98
CA SER A 300 3.39 -7.91 21.23
C SER A 300 3.20 -7.97 19.72
N ASP A 301 2.46 -8.97 19.24
CA ASP A 301 2.31 -9.27 17.81
C ASP A 301 1.43 -8.20 17.14
N HIS A 302 0.48 -7.63 17.89
CA HIS A 302 -0.34 -6.51 17.43
C HIS A 302 0.44 -5.20 17.23
N SER A 303 1.54 -5.00 17.96
CA SER A 303 2.44 -3.85 17.73
C SER A 303 3.38 -4.05 16.55
N GLU A 304 3.80 -5.30 16.27
CA GLU A 304 4.62 -5.63 15.11
C GLU A 304 3.80 -5.64 13.79
N LEU A 305 2.51 -5.98 13.85
CA LEU A 305 1.58 -5.97 12.71
C LEU A 305 1.00 -4.59 12.39
N GLN A 306 1.08 -3.63 13.32
CA GLN A 306 0.89 -2.24 12.97
C GLN A 306 2.12 -1.77 12.18
N ILE A 307 2.15 -2.11 10.89
CA ILE A 307 2.99 -1.42 9.90
C ILE A 307 2.46 0.01 9.80
N LYS A 308 2.78 0.80 10.82
CA LYS A 308 2.58 2.24 10.87
C LYS A 308 3.67 2.84 10.01
N ARG A 309 3.42 2.79 8.70
CA ARG A 309 4.32 3.06 7.55
C ARG A 309 5.28 1.91 7.25
N PRO A 310 5.56 1.61 5.97
CA PRO A 310 6.84 1.02 5.61
C PRO A 310 7.91 2.10 5.86
N SER A 311 8.49 2.13 7.05
CA SER A 311 9.72 2.89 7.28
C SER A 311 10.88 2.15 6.63
N VAL A 312 11.95 2.85 6.24
CA VAL A 312 13.16 2.15 5.78
C VAL A 312 13.65 1.20 6.88
N GLU A 313 13.48 1.53 8.16
CA GLU A 313 13.71 0.62 9.28
C GLU A 313 12.85 -0.64 9.23
N SER A 314 11.58 -0.55 8.82
CA SER A 314 10.71 -1.72 8.61
C SER A 314 11.22 -2.60 7.47
N PHE A 315 11.71 -2.00 6.38
CA PHE A 315 12.37 -2.73 5.29
C PHE A 315 13.70 -3.34 5.73
N ILE A 316 14.46 -2.68 6.62
CA ILE A 316 15.67 -3.25 7.22
C ILE A 316 15.31 -4.42 8.13
N ILE A 317 14.27 -4.30 8.95
CA ILE A 317 13.83 -5.37 9.85
C ILE A 317 13.33 -6.55 9.02
N ILE A 318 12.46 -6.31 8.03
CA ILE A 318 12.00 -7.35 7.11
C ILE A 318 13.19 -7.98 6.39
N GLY A 319 14.08 -7.17 5.82
CA GLY A 319 15.28 -7.63 5.13
C GLY A 319 16.24 -8.40 6.05
N ARG A 320 16.35 -8.01 7.31
CA ARG A 320 17.19 -8.67 8.32
C ARG A 320 16.59 -10.00 8.76
N VAL A 321 15.32 -10.02 9.16
CA VAL A 321 14.59 -11.25 9.51
C VAL A 321 14.61 -12.23 8.34
N SER A 322 14.40 -11.72 7.13
CA SER A 322 14.52 -12.45 5.86
C SER A 322 15.90 -13.06 5.62
N SER A 323 16.95 -12.28 5.84
CA SER A 323 18.32 -12.71 5.57
C SER A 323 18.86 -13.63 6.68
N GLU A 324 18.48 -13.39 7.94
CA GLU A 324 18.74 -14.28 9.06
C GLU A 324 18.04 -15.63 8.84
N ALA A 325 16.78 -15.64 8.39
CA ALA A 325 16.06 -16.88 8.03
C ALA A 325 16.73 -17.65 6.88
N LEU A 326 17.25 -16.94 5.86
CA LEU A 326 18.00 -17.56 4.76
C LEU A 326 19.34 -18.15 5.23
N ILE A 327 20.03 -17.46 6.14
CA ILE A 327 21.26 -17.95 6.76
C ILE A 327 20.99 -19.18 7.61
N GLU A 328 19.92 -19.18 8.42
CA GLU A 328 19.49 -20.35 9.19
C GLU A 328 19.15 -21.55 8.30
N GLU A 329 18.46 -21.35 7.18
CA GLU A 329 18.19 -22.40 6.20
C GLU A 329 19.49 -22.95 5.59
N LYS A 330 20.40 -22.08 5.14
CA LYS A 330 21.72 -22.49 4.62
C LYS A 330 22.56 -23.23 5.66
N LEU A 331 22.53 -22.80 6.91
CA LEU A 331 23.17 -23.48 8.05
C LEU A 331 22.59 -24.88 8.26
N SER A 332 21.26 -25.02 8.19
CA SER A 332 20.57 -26.32 8.35
C SER A 332 20.91 -27.33 7.23
N HIS A 333 21.28 -26.82 6.06
CA HIS A 333 21.67 -27.63 4.89
C HIS A 333 23.19 -27.81 4.71
N ALA A 334 24.02 -27.10 5.48
CA ALA A 334 25.47 -27.19 5.39
C ALA A 334 26.00 -28.52 5.97
N LYS A 335 26.51 -29.40 5.11
CA LYS A 335 27.02 -30.74 5.49
C LYS A 335 28.54 -30.83 5.64
N SER A 336 29.27 -29.71 5.45
CA SER A 336 30.73 -29.69 5.49
C SER A 336 31.28 -28.46 6.22
N LEU A 337 32.48 -28.59 6.76
CA LEU A 337 33.20 -27.52 7.48
C LEU A 337 33.45 -26.29 6.58
N PHE A 338 33.73 -26.51 5.30
CA PHE A 338 33.85 -25.45 4.30
C PHE A 338 32.50 -24.78 4.00
N GLY A 339 31.40 -25.54 3.97
CA GLY A 339 30.05 -24.98 3.82
C GLY A 339 29.66 -24.10 5.01
N LEU A 340 29.96 -24.55 6.23
CA LEU A 340 29.74 -23.77 7.46
C LEU A 340 30.56 -22.47 7.48
N LEU A 341 31.84 -22.53 7.08
CA LEU A 341 32.70 -21.36 6.98
C LEU A 341 32.18 -20.36 5.93
N HIS A 342 31.66 -20.86 4.81
CA HIS A 342 31.09 -20.01 3.76
C HIS A 342 29.82 -19.30 4.24
N VAL A 343 28.90 -19.99 4.91
CA VAL A 343 27.69 -19.36 5.46
C VAL A 343 28.05 -18.35 6.55
N TRP A 344 29.08 -18.63 7.35
CA TRP A 344 29.58 -17.69 8.36
C TRP A 344 30.19 -16.41 7.75
N LEU A 345 30.92 -16.52 6.64
CA LEU A 345 31.43 -15.37 5.90
C LEU A 345 30.30 -14.56 5.24
N GLU A 346 29.26 -15.24 4.75
CA GLU A 346 28.05 -14.57 4.24
C GLU A 346 27.33 -13.80 5.36
N ASP A 347 27.21 -14.36 6.57
CA ASP A 347 26.64 -13.69 7.75
C ASP A 347 27.41 -12.42 8.13
N ILE A 348 28.73 -12.51 8.19
CA ILE A 348 29.58 -11.32 8.46
C ILE A 348 29.40 -10.26 7.37
N SER A 349 29.34 -10.67 6.09
CA SER A 349 29.09 -9.75 4.98
C SER A 349 27.72 -9.09 5.13
N LEU A 350 26.70 -9.85 5.50
CA LEU A 350 25.34 -9.39 5.73
C LEU A 350 25.26 -8.39 6.89
N GLN A 351 25.90 -8.68 8.03
CA GLN A 351 25.98 -7.77 9.17
C GLN A 351 26.68 -6.46 8.81
N ALA A 352 27.80 -6.53 8.07
CA ALA A 352 28.48 -5.34 7.58
C ALA A 352 27.60 -4.52 6.63
N ARG A 353 26.80 -5.18 5.78
CA ARG A 353 25.85 -4.51 4.87
C ARG A 353 24.71 -3.83 5.61
N PHE A 354 24.11 -4.47 6.62
CA PHE A 354 23.09 -3.83 7.47
C PHE A 354 23.65 -2.63 8.23
N PHE A 355 24.88 -2.73 8.72
CA PHE A 355 25.56 -1.62 9.37
C PHE A 355 25.76 -0.43 8.41
N ILE A 356 26.21 -0.67 7.18
CA ILE A 356 26.35 0.38 6.16
C ILE A 356 25.00 1.02 5.84
N MET A 357 23.94 0.22 5.71
CA MET A 357 22.60 0.73 5.42
C MET A 357 22.03 1.55 6.59
N GLN A 358 22.31 1.16 7.84
CA GLN A 358 21.98 1.96 9.04
C GLN A 358 22.74 3.29 9.07
N VAL A 359 24.03 3.29 8.72
CA VAL A 359 24.84 4.52 8.63
C VAL A 359 24.31 5.45 7.52
N ALA A 360 23.97 4.90 6.35
CA ALA A 360 23.38 5.68 5.25
C ALA A 360 22.03 6.29 5.63
N LEU A 361 21.17 5.55 6.34
CA LEU A 361 19.92 6.05 6.88
C LEU A 361 20.12 7.15 7.90
N TRP A 362 21.09 6.97 8.81
CA TRP A 362 21.44 7.98 9.80
C TRP A 362 21.90 9.28 9.11
N MET A 363 22.70 9.18 8.05
CA MET A 363 23.10 10.34 7.24
C MET A 363 21.91 11.02 6.54
N LEU A 364 20.96 10.26 5.98
CA LEU A 364 19.76 10.80 5.34
C LEU A 364 18.85 11.51 6.35
N GLN A 365 18.65 10.91 7.53
CA GLN A 365 17.89 11.51 8.63
C GLN A 365 18.58 12.77 9.16
N PHE A 366 19.91 12.74 9.31
CA PHE A 366 20.71 13.88 9.75
C PHE A 366 20.62 15.06 8.76
N ARG A 367 20.63 14.78 7.45
CA ARG A 367 20.44 15.81 6.41
C ARG A 367 19.04 16.42 6.45
N SER A 368 18.00 15.61 6.71
CA SER A 368 16.63 16.11 6.89
C SER A 368 16.47 16.99 8.14
N ALA A 369 17.25 16.74 9.19
CA ALA A 369 17.27 17.55 10.42
C ALA A 369 18.04 18.87 10.26
N LEU A 370 18.98 18.94 9.31
CA LEU A 370 19.73 20.15 8.97
C LEU A 370 19.02 21.05 7.92
N ALA A 371 18.01 20.51 7.24
CA ALA A 371 17.21 21.24 6.24
C ALA A 371 15.92 21.85 6.83
N LEU A 372 15.79 21.86 8.17
CA LEU A 372 14.69 22.44 8.95
C LEU A 372 15.10 23.79 9.56
#